data_AF-A0A0C3CCY4-F1
#
_entry.id   AF-A0A0C3CCY4-F1
#
_cell.length_a   1.000
_cell.length_b   1.000
_cell.length_c   1.000
_cell.angle_alpha   90.00
_cell.angle_beta   90.00
_cell.angle_gamma   90.00
#
_symmetry.space_group_name_H-M   'P 1'
#
loop_
_entity.id
_entity.type
_entity.pdbx_description
1 polymer ?
#
loop_
_entity_poly.entity_id
_entity_poly.type
_entity_poly.pdbx_seq_one_letter_code
_entity_poly.pdbx_strand_id
1 'polypeptide(L)'
;MDAMETCQLKAAGSPLTPEKHIRKLYTDRYASKGSLNDQDFERSLDLLTKELYEKPTHFVLELIQNADDNHYAPGTCPCLDFTLQRRKGQGFGGYLWVTCNEVGFTKDNVESICRIRCSTKQRADRERGYIGEKGIGFKAVFKIADVIWISSGGYLFKLDSREHLGMVTPVWESSLPSEPPINARTTFCLHIPSEKDYETILEHLGALKPTLLLFLRQLKMIRVNIEDASRPHKVVLSLASSPLRSSRESLVVLNSNESIFRFHAIQYTLCMPGAKKREGIHTSVIILAFPLTAQGKLDNRRTQDVFSFLPVGNFGFPFLIQADFLLTTDRSSIDWSHEWNQKLDPQLRKHSRAQLISSMNRKTFVTNGHAYFQRRTIENSFETPVDLTYIPREYQDHDGSPLIPHGGPYLSSEYNFSDLKPLDVKSMDAKYFLKSLKSFISEERANFQKKPDAWHTTLAKILIEKFDESQIRDLEIIPLANTKWVAKDSSGDLFFPYGADGISIPAGIEVAVLDQHSCRCPTRTRLFEKLKVQVLDKSRVCELIIKKHREWRRSEVQKNCSVEMIVSKKGIVSSAKCVRCLYSIRRTYKVTRIEYTELSPNTWTAQ
;
A
#
# COMPACT_ATOMS: atom_id res chain seq x y z
N MET A 1 70.12 -42.02 -36.82
CA MET A 1 69.76 -41.88 -35.40
C MET A 1 70.39 -40.60 -34.85
N ASP A 2 70.03 -39.48 -35.48
CA ASP A 2 70.25 -38.13 -34.97
C ASP A 2 69.52 -37.20 -35.94
N ALA A 3 69.00 -36.08 -35.44
CA ALA A 3 68.13 -35.11 -36.11
C ALA A 3 66.62 -35.41 -36.08
N MET A 4 66.03 -35.49 -34.88
CA MET A 4 64.61 -35.11 -34.70
C MET A 4 64.25 -34.60 -33.29
N GLU A 5 65.18 -33.93 -32.61
CA GLU A 5 64.92 -33.32 -31.29
C GLU A 5 65.44 -31.88 -31.24
N THR A 6 64.85 -31.00 -32.04
CA THR A 6 65.08 -29.55 -31.94
C THR A 6 63.93 -28.80 -32.61
N CYS A 7 62.74 -28.87 -32.03
CA CYS A 7 61.69 -27.92 -32.36
C CYS A 7 60.72 -27.75 -31.18
N GLN A 8 60.43 -26.49 -30.84
CA GLN A 8 59.43 -25.99 -29.88
C GLN A 8 59.85 -25.71 -28.43
N LEU A 9 60.92 -24.93 -28.25
CA LEU A 9 61.02 -23.99 -27.12
C LEU A 9 61.43 -22.61 -27.65
N LYS A 10 60.49 -21.93 -28.32
CA LYS A 10 60.59 -20.49 -28.62
C LYS A 10 59.47 -19.74 -27.88
N ALA A 11 59.90 -18.92 -26.93
CA ALA A 11 59.26 -17.71 -26.41
C ALA A 11 57.90 -17.85 -25.69
N ALA A 12 57.87 -18.55 -24.55
CA ALA A 12 57.01 -18.10 -23.45
C ALA A 12 57.75 -16.96 -22.73
N GLY A 13 57.45 -15.71 -23.08
CA GLY A 13 58.03 -14.55 -22.40
C GLY A 13 57.80 -14.64 -20.90
N SER A 14 58.85 -14.41 -20.11
CA SER A 14 58.79 -14.31 -18.65
C SER A 14 57.60 -13.42 -18.23
N PRO A 15 56.79 -13.80 -17.21
CA PRO A 15 55.65 -13.00 -16.80
C PRO A 15 56.09 -11.55 -16.51
N LEU A 16 55.43 -10.59 -17.16
CA LEU A 16 55.66 -9.17 -16.95
C LEU A 16 55.49 -8.87 -15.45
N THR A 17 56.48 -8.23 -14.84
CA THR A 17 56.33 -7.71 -13.47
C THR A 17 55.18 -6.69 -13.42
N PRO A 18 54.52 -6.48 -12.26
CA PRO A 18 53.47 -5.49 -12.12
C PRO A 18 53.85 -4.11 -12.67
N GLU A 19 55.07 -3.65 -12.41
CA GLU A 19 55.60 -2.39 -12.94
C GLU A 19 55.68 -2.38 -14.47
N LYS A 20 56.28 -3.41 -15.07
CA LYS A 20 56.39 -3.50 -16.53
C LYS A 20 55.01 -3.56 -17.18
N HIS A 21 54.04 -4.21 -16.54
CA HIS A 21 52.66 -4.24 -17.00
C HIS A 21 52.01 -2.85 -17.00
N ILE A 22 52.13 -2.08 -15.90
CA ILE A 22 51.60 -0.71 -15.84
C ILE A 22 52.28 0.21 -16.87
N ARG A 23 53.61 0.15 -17.00
CA ARG A 23 54.35 0.92 -18.01
C ARG A 23 53.92 0.58 -19.44
N LYS A 24 53.61 -0.68 -19.71
CA LYS A 24 53.04 -1.11 -21.00
C LYS A 24 51.67 -0.45 -21.23
N LEU A 25 50.75 -0.53 -20.27
CA LEU A 25 49.43 0.10 -20.38
C LEU A 25 49.53 1.61 -20.61
N TYR A 26 50.46 2.28 -19.92
CA TYR A 26 50.74 3.70 -20.15
C TYR A 26 51.19 3.98 -21.58
N THR A 27 52.18 3.22 -22.06
CA THR A 27 52.77 3.40 -23.40
C THR A 27 51.75 3.13 -24.50
N ASP A 28 50.96 2.07 -24.37
CA ASP A 28 49.91 1.70 -25.34
C ASP A 28 48.85 2.81 -25.48
N ARG A 29 48.54 3.53 -24.39
CA ARG A 29 47.62 4.68 -24.39
C ARG A 29 48.25 5.97 -24.90
N TYR A 30 49.51 6.20 -24.55
CA TYR A 30 50.25 7.37 -25.02
C TYR A 30 50.49 7.32 -26.53
N ALA A 31 50.68 6.12 -27.10
CA ALA A 31 50.87 5.93 -28.54
C ALA A 31 49.64 6.33 -29.38
N SER A 32 48.43 6.32 -28.80
CA SER A 32 47.19 6.76 -29.48
C SER A 32 46.88 8.25 -29.31
N LYS A 33 47.71 8.99 -28.56
CA LYS A 33 47.48 10.39 -28.18
C LYS A 33 47.42 11.31 -29.40
N GLY A 34 46.38 12.13 -29.47
CA GLY A 34 46.21 13.17 -30.50
C GLY A 34 45.46 12.72 -31.76
N SER A 35 45.00 11.48 -31.84
CA SER A 35 44.08 11.05 -32.91
C SER A 35 42.67 11.64 -32.71
N LEU A 36 41.89 11.79 -33.78
CA LEU A 36 40.49 12.27 -33.67
C LEU A 36 39.65 11.38 -32.74
N ASN A 37 39.84 10.05 -32.83
CA ASN A 37 39.17 9.08 -31.98
C ASN A 37 39.55 9.23 -30.49
N ASP A 38 40.78 9.65 -30.20
CA ASP A 38 41.30 9.85 -28.84
C ASP A 38 40.68 11.09 -28.17
N GLN A 39 40.54 12.19 -28.91
CA GLN A 39 39.87 13.41 -28.43
C GLN A 39 38.36 13.24 -28.26
N ASP A 40 37.70 12.48 -29.15
CA ASP A 40 36.27 12.16 -29.01
C ASP A 40 36.03 11.19 -27.85
N PHE A 41 36.96 10.27 -27.60
CA PHE A 41 36.93 9.35 -26.47
C PHE A 41 37.09 10.06 -25.12
N GLU A 42 38.02 11.01 -25.03
CA GLU A 42 38.22 11.84 -23.84
C GLU A 42 36.98 12.68 -23.52
N ARG A 43 36.42 13.38 -24.52
CA ARG A 43 35.17 14.15 -24.35
C ARG A 43 34.00 13.26 -23.94
N SER A 44 33.90 12.05 -24.49
CA SER A 44 32.86 11.10 -24.11
C SER A 44 33.02 10.61 -22.67
N LEU A 45 34.25 10.36 -22.22
CA LEU A 45 34.54 9.96 -20.84
C LEU A 45 34.17 11.06 -19.84
N ASP A 46 34.49 12.31 -20.16
CA ASP A 46 34.10 13.47 -19.35
C ASP A 46 32.59 13.65 -19.27
N LEU A 47 31.89 13.56 -20.42
CA LEU A 47 30.44 13.66 -20.47
C LEU A 47 29.77 12.52 -19.68
N LEU A 48 30.20 11.28 -19.87
CA LEU A 48 29.66 10.13 -19.14
C LEU A 48 29.86 10.26 -17.63
N THR A 49 31.02 10.75 -17.19
CA THR A 49 31.30 10.93 -15.76
C THR A 49 30.47 12.06 -15.15
N LYS A 50 30.18 13.13 -15.93
CA LYS A 50 29.34 14.26 -15.51
C LYS A 50 27.84 13.93 -15.55
N GLU A 51 27.36 13.24 -16.58
CA GLU A 51 25.92 12.96 -16.81
C GLU A 51 25.40 11.71 -16.08
N LEU A 52 26.21 10.66 -15.88
CA LEU A 52 25.73 9.42 -15.24
C LEU A 52 25.57 9.53 -13.71
N TYR A 53 26.13 10.58 -13.11
CA TYR A 53 26.18 10.72 -11.65
C TYR A 53 25.70 12.11 -11.25
N GLU A 54 24.40 12.38 -11.35
CA GLU A 54 23.81 13.65 -10.88
C GLU A 54 24.04 13.85 -9.37
N LYS A 55 23.90 12.78 -8.56
CA LYS A 55 24.12 12.83 -7.10
C LYS A 55 25.52 12.34 -6.72
N PRO A 56 26.31 13.12 -5.94
CA PRO A 56 27.61 12.68 -5.44
C PRO A 56 27.55 11.50 -4.45
N THR A 57 26.37 10.98 -4.09
CA THR A 57 26.19 9.81 -3.21
C THR A 57 26.57 8.49 -3.86
N HIS A 58 26.47 8.38 -5.19
CA HIS A 58 26.56 7.10 -5.87
C HIS A 58 27.95 6.44 -5.79
N PHE A 59 29.03 7.22 -5.72
CA PHE A 59 30.38 6.65 -5.72
C PHE A 59 30.65 5.76 -4.49
N VAL A 60 30.10 6.10 -3.31
CA VAL A 60 30.27 5.28 -2.09
C VAL A 60 29.63 3.92 -2.27
N LEU A 61 28.42 3.87 -2.84
CA LEU A 61 27.71 2.63 -3.11
C LEU A 61 28.44 1.80 -4.18
N GLU A 62 29.02 2.44 -5.21
CA GLU A 62 29.84 1.75 -6.21
C GLU A 62 31.13 1.16 -5.61
N LEU A 63 31.78 1.86 -4.67
CA LEU A 63 32.92 1.31 -3.93
C LEU A 63 32.54 0.12 -3.05
N ILE A 64 31.38 0.19 -2.37
CA ILE A 64 30.82 -0.94 -1.61
C ILE A 64 30.55 -2.12 -2.53
N GLN A 65 29.96 -1.88 -3.71
CA GLN A 65 29.69 -2.91 -4.70
C GLN A 65 30.96 -3.57 -5.21
N ASN A 66 31.99 -2.77 -5.52
CA ASN A 66 33.29 -3.29 -5.96
C ASN A 66 33.91 -4.20 -4.90
N ALA A 67 33.84 -3.80 -3.63
CA ALA A 67 34.33 -4.63 -2.53
C ALA A 67 33.49 -5.91 -2.35
N ASP A 68 32.15 -5.85 -2.45
CA ASP A 68 31.30 -7.06 -2.39
C ASP A 68 31.57 -8.06 -3.52
N ASP A 69 32.08 -7.57 -4.63
CA ASP A 69 32.45 -8.35 -5.80
C ASP A 69 33.86 -8.96 -5.74
N ASN A 70 34.66 -8.60 -4.75
CA ASN A 70 36.03 -9.06 -4.62
C ASN A 70 36.13 -10.56 -4.29
N HIS A 71 37.35 -11.07 -4.37
CA HIS A 71 37.67 -12.43 -3.93
C HIS A 71 38.31 -12.37 -2.55
N TYR A 72 37.69 -13.04 -1.59
CA TYR A 72 38.21 -13.13 -0.22
C TYR A 72 38.74 -14.54 0.04
N ALA A 73 39.81 -14.64 0.81
CA ALA A 73 40.35 -15.94 1.21
C ALA A 73 39.32 -16.70 2.08
N PRO A 74 39.29 -18.04 2.00
CA PRO A 74 38.40 -18.84 2.85
C PRO A 74 38.62 -18.54 4.34
N GLY A 75 37.52 -18.42 5.09
CA GLY A 75 37.57 -18.19 6.54
C GLY A 75 37.85 -16.76 6.99
N THR A 76 38.07 -15.81 6.08
CA THR A 76 38.14 -14.39 6.45
C THR A 76 36.73 -13.79 6.57
N CYS A 77 36.61 -12.73 7.37
CA CYS A 77 35.41 -11.90 7.42
C CYS A 77 35.59 -10.74 6.42
N PRO A 78 34.87 -10.71 5.29
CA PRO A 78 35.01 -9.65 4.29
C PRO A 78 34.64 -8.28 4.88
N CYS A 79 35.61 -7.37 4.86
CA CYS A 79 35.52 -6.05 5.49
C CYS A 79 35.95 -4.95 4.50
N LEU A 80 35.21 -3.85 4.55
CA LEU A 80 35.54 -2.61 3.83
C LEU A 80 35.68 -1.48 4.84
N ASP A 81 36.81 -0.78 4.80
CA ASP A 81 37.10 0.33 5.71
C ASP A 81 37.24 1.62 4.92
N PHE A 82 36.52 2.66 5.36
CA PHE A 82 36.64 4.03 4.90
C PHE A 82 37.33 4.86 5.98
N THR A 83 38.42 5.55 5.64
CA THR A 83 39.04 6.54 6.52
C THR A 83 39.12 7.89 5.82
N LEU A 84 38.39 8.88 6.34
CA LEU A 84 38.37 10.25 5.81
C LEU A 84 39.30 11.14 6.64
N GLN A 85 40.28 11.77 5.99
CA GLN A 85 41.29 12.61 6.62
C GLN A 85 41.32 14.00 6.01
N ARG A 86 41.38 15.02 6.85
CA ARG A 86 41.64 16.41 6.41
C ARG A 86 43.16 16.68 6.51
N ARG A 87 43.78 17.09 5.40
CA ARG A 87 45.20 17.49 5.40
C ARG A 87 45.33 18.86 6.07
N LYS A 88 46.33 18.99 6.96
CA LYS A 88 46.68 20.28 7.58
C LYS A 88 47.76 20.96 6.75
N GLY A 89 47.55 22.21 6.31
CA GLY A 89 48.50 22.97 5.48
C GLY A 89 47.91 24.26 4.90
N GLN A 90 48.66 24.94 4.03
CA GLN A 90 48.19 26.09 3.24
C GLN A 90 47.36 25.58 2.06
N GLY A 91 46.04 25.82 2.08
CA GLY A 91 45.07 25.32 1.10
C GLY A 91 44.30 24.09 1.60
N PHE A 92 43.09 23.88 1.07
CA PHE A 92 42.28 22.70 1.38
C PHE A 92 42.83 21.46 0.65
N GLY A 93 42.91 20.34 1.35
CA GLY A 93 43.16 19.03 0.75
C GLY A 93 42.68 17.93 1.70
N GLY A 94 42.00 16.92 1.18
CA GLY A 94 41.54 15.76 1.93
C GLY A 94 41.99 14.46 1.30
N TYR A 95 41.98 13.39 2.09
CA TYR A 95 42.14 12.03 1.59
C TYR A 95 40.98 11.16 2.06
N LEU A 96 40.39 10.40 1.13
CA LEU A 96 39.54 9.27 1.45
C LEU A 96 40.31 7.99 1.16
N TRP A 97 40.63 7.26 2.24
CA TRP A 97 41.21 5.93 2.16
C TRP A 97 40.10 4.90 2.13
N VAL A 98 40.20 3.96 1.19
CA VAL A 98 39.27 2.83 1.07
C VAL A 98 40.11 1.56 1.07
N THR A 99 39.97 0.75 2.10
CA THR A 99 40.80 -0.46 2.27
C THR A 99 39.94 -1.71 2.38
N CYS A 100 40.44 -2.81 1.82
CA CYS A 100 39.70 -4.07 1.73
C CYS A 100 40.64 -5.25 1.98
N ASN A 101 40.18 -6.23 2.75
CA ASN A 101 40.95 -7.43 3.12
C ASN A 101 40.81 -8.59 2.11
N GLU A 102 40.52 -8.27 0.85
CA GLU A 102 40.48 -9.25 -0.25
C GLU A 102 41.86 -9.85 -0.57
N VAL A 103 41.95 -10.81 -1.49
CA VAL A 103 43.22 -11.46 -1.84
C VAL A 103 44.19 -10.56 -2.61
N GLY A 104 43.67 -9.53 -3.29
CA GLY A 104 44.41 -8.54 -4.07
C GLY A 104 44.16 -8.63 -5.58
N PHE A 105 44.60 -7.60 -6.31
CA PHE A 105 44.34 -7.45 -7.74
C PHE A 105 45.15 -8.43 -8.59
N THR A 106 44.46 -9.03 -9.55
CA THR A 106 45.06 -9.74 -10.67
C THR A 106 45.38 -8.76 -11.82
N LYS A 107 46.13 -9.24 -12.82
CA LYS A 107 46.37 -8.51 -14.08
C LYS A 107 45.05 -8.05 -14.72
N ASP A 108 44.05 -8.92 -14.74
CA ASP A 108 42.74 -8.64 -15.35
C ASP A 108 41.95 -7.59 -14.56
N ASN A 109 42.12 -7.51 -13.24
CA ASN A 109 41.52 -6.44 -12.44
C ASN A 109 42.11 -5.08 -12.81
N VAL A 110 43.44 -5.01 -12.98
CA VAL A 110 44.14 -3.80 -13.42
C VAL A 110 43.73 -3.41 -14.84
N GLU A 111 43.66 -4.36 -15.77
CA GLU A 111 43.20 -4.07 -17.14
C GLU A 111 41.74 -3.56 -17.15
N SER A 112 40.86 -4.17 -16.33
CA SER A 112 39.46 -3.76 -16.21
C SER A 112 39.30 -2.36 -15.64
N ILE A 113 40.03 -2.02 -14.57
CA ILE A 113 39.92 -0.70 -13.96
C ILE A 113 40.50 0.39 -14.89
N CYS A 114 41.41 0.05 -15.81
CA CYS A 114 42.00 0.94 -16.80
C CYS A 114 41.27 0.95 -18.18
N ARG A 115 40.06 0.38 -18.27
CA ARG A 115 39.25 0.39 -19.50
C ARG A 115 37.87 1.02 -19.27
N ILE A 116 37.28 1.55 -20.35
CA ILE A 116 35.89 2.00 -20.37
C ILE A 116 35.03 0.88 -20.97
N ARG A 117 34.00 0.44 -20.24
CA ARG A 117 32.92 -0.45 -20.73
C ARG A 117 33.30 -1.90 -21.11
N CYS A 118 34.29 -2.50 -20.44
CA CYS A 118 34.51 -3.95 -20.47
C CYS A 118 34.77 -4.46 -19.04
N SER A 119 33.71 -4.91 -18.35
CA SER A 119 33.87 -5.66 -17.10
C SER A 119 34.39 -7.06 -17.43
N THR A 120 35.51 -7.49 -16.83
CA THR A 120 36.13 -8.82 -17.03
C THR A 120 35.34 -10.01 -16.47
N LYS A 121 34.13 -9.80 -15.94
CA LYS A 121 33.37 -10.86 -15.27
C LYS A 121 32.67 -11.75 -16.30
N GLN A 122 33.18 -12.98 -16.44
CA GLN A 122 32.74 -13.99 -17.40
C GLN A 122 31.25 -14.37 -17.21
N ARG A 123 30.65 -14.93 -18.26
CA ARG A 123 29.22 -15.33 -18.33
C ARG A 123 28.74 -16.18 -17.14
N ALA A 124 29.60 -17.01 -16.55
CA ALA A 124 29.27 -17.88 -15.41
C ALA A 124 28.94 -17.13 -14.11
N ASP A 125 29.46 -15.91 -13.91
CA ASP A 125 29.16 -15.10 -12.72
C ASP A 125 27.82 -14.33 -12.82
N ARG A 126 27.23 -14.26 -14.02
CA ARG A 126 25.93 -13.58 -14.24
C ARG A 126 24.75 -14.38 -13.70
N GLU A 127 24.86 -15.71 -13.62
CA GLU A 127 23.82 -16.60 -13.08
C GLU A 127 23.60 -16.41 -11.56
N ARG A 128 24.52 -15.72 -10.86
CA ARG A 128 24.51 -15.59 -9.38
C ARG A 128 24.09 -14.21 -8.86
N GLY A 129 23.41 -13.39 -9.67
CA GLY A 129 22.83 -12.10 -9.24
C GLY A 129 23.83 -10.94 -9.22
N TYR A 130 24.54 -10.74 -10.32
CA TYR A 130 25.53 -9.67 -10.46
C TYR A 130 24.90 -8.30 -10.78
N ILE A 131 25.39 -7.22 -10.15
CA ILE A 131 24.77 -5.87 -10.15
C ILE A 131 25.56 -4.84 -10.97
N GLY A 132 26.60 -5.24 -11.71
CA GLY A 132 27.46 -4.31 -12.45
C GLY A 132 27.21 -4.36 -13.96
N GLU A 133 26.15 -3.70 -14.45
CA GLU A 133 25.85 -3.71 -15.91
C GLU A 133 26.78 -2.82 -16.75
N LYS A 134 27.57 -1.93 -16.14
CA LYS A 134 28.36 -0.94 -16.90
C LYS A 134 29.74 -0.79 -16.27
N GLY A 135 30.79 -1.18 -16.99
CA GLY A 135 32.20 -0.96 -16.63
C GLY A 135 32.62 0.52 -16.66
N ILE A 136 31.83 1.36 -15.98
CA ILE A 136 31.93 2.80 -15.80
C ILE A 136 31.76 3.15 -14.30
N GLY A 137 31.17 2.26 -13.48
CA GLY A 137 30.88 2.44 -12.05
C GLY A 137 32.02 3.03 -11.21
N PHE A 138 33.24 2.49 -11.34
CA PHE A 138 34.40 3.01 -10.61
C PHE A 138 34.75 4.45 -11.00
N LYS A 139 34.51 4.90 -12.23
CA LYS A 139 34.90 6.25 -12.68
C LYS A 139 34.08 7.36 -12.01
N ALA A 140 32.94 7.03 -11.40
CA ALA A 140 32.15 7.94 -10.59
C ALA A 140 32.94 8.66 -9.50
N VAL A 141 33.97 8.01 -8.96
CA VAL A 141 34.83 8.58 -7.91
C VAL A 141 35.60 9.83 -8.38
N PHE A 142 35.85 10.00 -9.69
CA PHE A 142 36.51 11.18 -10.23
C PHE A 142 35.63 12.44 -10.19
N LYS A 143 34.36 12.32 -9.79
CA LYS A 143 33.51 13.47 -9.49
C LYS A 143 33.98 14.22 -8.24
N ILE A 144 34.57 13.52 -7.28
CA ILE A 144 35.00 14.06 -5.97
C ILE A 144 36.51 14.04 -5.78
N ALA A 145 37.24 13.35 -6.65
CA ALA A 145 38.68 13.16 -6.56
C ALA A 145 39.37 13.44 -7.89
N ASP A 146 40.53 14.10 -7.84
CA ASP A 146 41.37 14.35 -9.01
C ASP A 146 42.44 13.27 -9.20
N VAL A 147 42.96 12.71 -8.10
CA VAL A 147 44.00 11.67 -8.13
C VAL A 147 43.59 10.49 -7.27
N ILE A 148 43.86 9.28 -7.77
CA ILE A 148 43.56 8.03 -7.08
C ILE A 148 44.78 7.13 -7.13
N TRP A 149 45.37 6.83 -5.98
CA TRP A 149 46.39 5.79 -5.85
C TRP A 149 45.76 4.46 -5.52
N ILE A 150 46.29 3.39 -6.12
CA ILE A 150 45.83 2.02 -5.96
C ILE A 150 47.04 1.17 -5.62
N SER A 151 46.99 0.51 -4.46
CA SER A 151 47.98 -0.47 -4.02
C SER A 151 47.28 -1.81 -3.81
N SER A 152 47.61 -2.82 -4.62
CA SER A 152 47.03 -4.15 -4.49
C SER A 152 47.81 -5.22 -5.26
N GLY A 153 48.02 -6.39 -4.66
CA GLY A 153 48.60 -7.55 -5.38
C GLY A 153 49.98 -7.30 -5.99
N GLY A 154 50.80 -6.43 -5.40
CA GLY A 154 52.10 -6.04 -5.93
C GLY A 154 52.06 -4.93 -6.99
N TYR A 155 50.87 -4.43 -7.34
CA TYR A 155 50.70 -3.21 -8.13
C TYR A 155 50.67 -1.99 -7.22
N LEU A 156 51.37 -0.93 -7.62
CA LEU A 156 51.24 0.40 -7.06
C LEU A 156 51.25 1.42 -8.20
N PHE A 157 50.10 2.05 -8.41
CA PHE A 157 49.94 3.01 -9.50
C PHE A 157 48.89 4.05 -9.14
N LYS A 158 48.84 5.13 -9.92
CA LYS A 158 47.80 6.15 -9.82
C LYS A 158 47.06 6.35 -11.13
N LEU A 159 45.86 6.89 -11.00
CA LEU A 159 45.06 7.46 -12.07
C LEU A 159 44.83 8.94 -11.72
N ASP A 160 45.06 9.84 -12.67
CA ASP A 160 45.06 11.28 -12.46
C ASP A 160 44.16 11.95 -13.50
N SER A 161 42.96 12.38 -13.11
CA SER A 161 41.98 12.94 -14.06
C SER A 161 42.39 14.28 -14.68
N ARG A 162 43.48 14.89 -14.21
CA ARG A 162 44.03 16.14 -14.75
C ARG A 162 44.92 15.88 -15.98
N GLU A 163 45.34 14.64 -16.17
CA GLU A 163 46.16 14.20 -17.29
C GLU A 163 45.30 13.66 -18.44
N HIS A 164 45.86 13.67 -19.66
CA HIS A 164 45.22 13.15 -20.88
C HIS A 164 44.78 11.69 -20.70
N LEU A 165 43.47 11.42 -20.82
CA LEU A 165 42.87 10.12 -20.50
C LEU A 165 43.25 9.56 -19.12
N GLY A 166 43.64 10.40 -18.18
CA GLY A 166 44.28 9.96 -16.94
C GLY A 166 43.33 9.27 -15.95
N MET A 167 42.01 9.33 -16.18
CA MET A 167 41.04 8.46 -15.49
C MET A 167 41.21 6.98 -15.86
N VAL A 168 41.85 6.63 -16.98
CA VAL A 168 42.04 5.25 -17.46
C VAL A 168 43.49 4.89 -17.75
N THR A 169 44.39 5.87 -17.82
CA THR A 169 45.81 5.67 -18.09
C THR A 169 46.59 5.55 -16.78
N PRO A 170 47.05 4.34 -16.39
CA PRO A 170 47.73 4.15 -15.12
C PRO A 170 49.18 4.64 -15.18
N VAL A 171 49.64 5.28 -14.11
CA VAL A 171 51.03 5.70 -13.92
C VAL A 171 51.61 4.96 -12.73
N TRP A 172 52.71 4.23 -12.93
CA TRP A 172 53.38 3.49 -11.84
C TRP A 172 53.87 4.46 -10.76
N GLU A 173 53.77 4.04 -9.51
CA GLU A 173 54.26 4.80 -8.36
C GLU A 173 55.15 3.94 -7.45
N SER A 174 56.13 4.58 -6.83
CA SER A 174 57.05 3.91 -5.88
C SER A 174 56.52 3.89 -4.45
N SER A 175 55.61 4.81 -4.11
CA SER A 175 55.00 4.91 -2.78
C SER A 175 53.61 5.54 -2.83
N LEU A 176 52.78 5.25 -1.81
CA LEU A 176 51.53 5.97 -1.55
C LEU A 176 51.83 7.40 -1.06
N PRO A 177 50.86 8.34 -1.14
CA PRO A 177 51.07 9.74 -0.75
C PRO A 177 51.39 9.92 0.75
N SER A 178 50.95 8.99 1.59
CA SER A 178 51.35 8.84 2.99
C SER A 178 51.14 7.38 3.43
N GLU A 179 51.54 7.05 4.65
CA GLU A 179 51.23 5.73 5.22
C GLU A 179 49.71 5.50 5.27
N PRO A 180 49.22 4.33 4.83
CA PRO A 180 47.80 4.03 4.89
C PRO A 180 47.37 3.87 6.36
N PRO A 181 46.18 4.38 6.75
CA PRO A 181 45.69 4.24 8.13
C PRO A 181 45.51 2.80 8.57
N ILE A 182 45.24 1.91 7.61
CA ILE A 182 45.03 0.48 7.81
C ILE A 182 45.89 -0.26 6.78
N ASN A 183 46.72 -1.19 7.26
CA ASN A 183 47.47 -2.08 6.39
C ASN A 183 46.54 -3.20 5.88
N ALA A 184 46.11 -3.08 4.63
CA ALA A 184 45.23 -4.03 3.96
C ALA A 184 45.83 -4.47 2.61
N ARG A 185 45.31 -5.57 2.06
CA ARG A 185 45.81 -6.12 0.79
C ARG A 185 45.44 -5.28 -0.43
N THR A 186 44.28 -4.62 -0.40
CA THR A 186 43.86 -3.65 -1.41
C THR A 186 43.59 -2.32 -0.73
N THR A 187 44.24 -1.27 -1.21
CA THR A 187 44.11 0.10 -0.72
C THR A 187 43.92 1.06 -1.88
N PHE A 188 42.87 1.87 -1.78
CA PHE A 188 42.67 3.06 -2.58
C PHE A 188 42.90 4.29 -1.71
N CYS A 189 43.59 5.29 -2.25
CA CYS A 189 43.71 6.61 -1.66
C CYS A 189 43.18 7.62 -2.68
N LEU A 190 42.11 8.33 -2.34
CA LEU A 190 41.49 9.34 -3.20
C LEU A 190 41.86 10.73 -2.66
N HIS A 191 42.53 11.54 -3.47
CA HIS A 191 42.77 12.95 -3.14
C HIS A 191 41.50 13.77 -3.41
N ILE A 192 41.10 14.55 -2.41
CA ILE A 192 39.90 15.39 -2.46
C ILE A 192 40.39 16.85 -2.48
N PRO A 193 40.32 17.55 -3.64
CA PRO A 193 40.86 18.90 -3.77
C PRO A 193 39.95 20.00 -3.19
N SER A 194 38.70 19.69 -2.85
CA SER A 194 37.63 20.66 -2.60
C SER A 194 36.96 20.41 -1.24
N GLU A 195 36.80 21.48 -0.44
CA GLU A 195 36.16 21.40 0.88
C GLU A 195 34.68 21.01 0.77
N LYS A 196 34.00 21.50 -0.27
CA LYS A 196 32.62 21.16 -0.55
C LYS A 196 32.45 19.65 -0.80
N ASP A 197 33.36 19.06 -1.57
CA ASP A 197 33.30 17.63 -1.87
C ASP A 197 33.65 16.81 -0.63
N TYR A 198 34.59 17.28 0.20
CA TYR A 198 34.88 16.66 1.49
C TYR A 198 33.68 16.64 2.44
N GLU A 199 32.98 17.76 2.63
CA GLU A 199 31.77 17.79 3.47
C GLU A 199 30.66 16.89 2.87
N THR A 200 30.54 16.83 1.54
CA THR A 200 29.62 15.92 0.86
C THR A 200 29.94 14.44 1.16
N ILE A 201 31.23 14.07 1.14
CA ILE A 201 31.68 12.71 1.49
C ILE A 201 31.40 12.41 2.97
N LEU A 202 31.69 13.38 3.85
CA LEU A 202 31.47 13.28 5.29
C LEU A 202 30.00 12.96 5.59
N GLU A 203 29.07 13.72 5.00
CA GLU A 203 27.62 13.51 5.14
C GLU A 203 27.21 12.10 4.64
N HIS A 204 27.72 11.68 3.48
CA HIS A 204 27.35 10.39 2.89
C HIS A 204 27.88 9.20 3.69
N LEU A 205 29.12 9.28 4.18
CA LEU A 205 29.70 8.25 5.04
C LEU A 205 28.97 8.17 6.38
N GLY A 206 28.57 9.32 6.95
CA GLY A 206 27.76 9.39 8.17
C GLY A 206 26.34 8.85 8.01
N ALA A 207 25.78 8.89 6.80
CA ALA A 207 24.43 8.42 6.49
C ALA A 207 24.34 6.92 6.16
N LEU A 208 25.46 6.18 6.16
CA LEU A 208 25.46 4.74 5.86
C LEU A 208 24.64 3.96 6.90
N LYS A 209 23.70 3.15 6.41
CA LYS A 209 22.82 2.33 7.24
C LYS A 209 23.32 0.87 7.29
N PRO A 210 23.16 0.16 8.42
CA PRO A 210 23.48 -1.27 8.49
C PRO A 210 22.74 -2.14 7.48
N THR A 211 21.55 -1.70 7.04
CA THR A 211 20.70 -2.40 6.07
C THR A 211 21.39 -2.63 4.73
N LEU A 212 22.44 -1.86 4.41
CA LEU A 212 23.32 -2.11 3.26
C LEU A 212 23.85 -3.55 3.25
N LEU A 213 24.26 -4.08 4.41
CA LEU A 213 24.86 -5.41 4.52
C LEU A 213 23.85 -6.56 4.37
N LEU A 214 22.54 -6.27 4.42
CA LEU A 214 21.51 -7.33 4.46
C LEU A 214 21.42 -8.09 3.14
N PHE A 215 21.65 -7.40 2.02
CA PHE A 215 21.48 -7.94 0.67
C PHE A 215 22.78 -8.07 -0.13
N LEU A 216 23.92 -7.71 0.49
CA LEU A 216 25.25 -7.91 -0.08
C LEU A 216 25.68 -9.38 0.01
N ARG A 217 26.48 -9.82 -0.96
CA ARG A 217 26.82 -11.23 -1.15
C ARG A 217 27.97 -11.66 -0.24
N GLN A 218 29.05 -10.91 -0.22
CA GLN A 218 30.29 -11.28 0.46
C GLN A 218 30.56 -10.39 1.67
N LEU A 219 30.42 -9.07 1.54
CA LEU A 219 30.70 -8.12 2.61
C LEU A 219 29.87 -8.42 3.87
N LYS A 220 30.55 -8.42 5.02
CA LYS A 220 29.96 -8.64 6.34
C LYS A 220 30.17 -7.47 7.28
N MET A 221 31.12 -6.60 6.98
CA MET A 221 31.47 -5.47 7.82
C MET A 221 31.85 -4.25 6.97
N ILE A 222 31.35 -3.08 7.37
CA ILE A 222 31.78 -1.78 6.86
C ILE A 222 32.20 -0.94 8.06
N ARG A 223 33.39 -0.36 8.00
CA ARG A 223 33.90 0.55 9.04
C ARG A 223 34.14 1.91 8.42
N VAL A 224 33.75 2.95 9.14
CA VAL A 224 33.96 4.35 8.78
C VAL A 224 34.72 5.00 9.91
N ASN A 225 35.82 5.66 9.58
CA ASN A 225 36.65 6.42 10.50
C ASN A 225 36.85 7.83 9.94
N ILE A 226 36.25 8.82 10.58
CA ILE A 226 36.41 10.23 10.24
C ILE A 226 37.46 10.80 11.19
N GLU A 227 38.63 11.08 10.63
CA GLU A 227 39.77 11.71 11.31
C GLU A 227 39.78 13.21 11.04
N ASP A 228 38.66 13.85 11.35
CA ASP A 228 38.53 15.31 11.34
C ASP A 228 38.63 15.83 12.77
N ALA A 229 39.59 16.72 13.04
CA ALA A 229 39.80 17.28 14.38
C ALA A 229 38.57 18.03 14.91
N SER A 230 37.71 18.53 14.02
CA SER A 230 36.47 19.22 14.40
C SER A 230 35.35 18.26 14.79
N ARG A 231 35.27 17.09 14.14
CA ARG A 231 34.14 16.15 14.23
C ARG A 231 34.63 14.71 14.08
N PRO A 232 35.39 14.16 15.05
CA PRO A 232 35.83 12.78 14.99
C PRO A 232 34.62 11.86 15.11
N HIS A 233 34.50 10.90 14.20
CA HIS A 233 33.36 10.00 14.18
C HIS A 233 33.75 8.61 13.68
N LYS A 234 33.32 7.58 14.39
CA LYS A 234 33.54 6.19 14.01
C LYS A 234 32.21 5.45 13.91
N VAL A 235 32.01 4.75 12.80
CA VAL A 235 30.84 3.91 12.55
C VAL A 235 31.31 2.51 12.19
N VAL A 236 30.76 1.51 12.87
CA VAL A 236 30.96 0.10 12.54
C VAL A 236 29.60 -0.51 12.24
N LEU A 237 29.42 -0.91 10.99
CA LEU A 237 28.27 -1.65 10.49
C LEU A 237 28.68 -3.11 10.36
N SER A 238 27.89 -4.03 10.92
CA SER A 238 28.18 -5.47 10.79
C SER A 238 26.94 -6.33 10.68
N LEU A 239 27.09 -7.45 9.97
CA LEU A 239 26.09 -8.52 9.84
C LEU A 239 26.45 -9.65 10.81
N ALA A 240 25.71 -9.76 11.91
CA ALA A 240 25.99 -10.73 12.99
C ALA A 240 25.48 -12.15 12.68
N SER A 241 24.36 -12.26 11.96
CA SER A 241 23.80 -13.54 11.54
C SER A 241 23.13 -13.42 10.18
N SER A 242 23.36 -14.40 9.30
CA SER A 242 22.73 -14.44 7.97
C SER A 242 22.38 -15.87 7.56
N PRO A 243 21.10 -16.28 7.68
CA PRO A 243 20.64 -17.59 7.23
C PRO A 243 19.92 -17.57 5.86
N LEU A 244 19.98 -16.46 5.11
CA LEU A 244 19.20 -16.33 3.87
C LEU A 244 19.56 -17.34 2.76
N ARG A 245 20.72 -17.99 2.84
CA ARG A 245 21.16 -18.93 1.79
C ARG A 245 20.65 -20.35 1.94
N SER A 246 20.20 -20.76 3.12
CA SER A 246 19.83 -22.15 3.42
C SER A 246 18.37 -22.34 3.86
N SER A 247 17.67 -21.27 4.20
CA SER A 247 16.28 -21.32 4.68
C SER A 247 15.40 -20.31 3.96
N ARG A 248 14.13 -20.68 3.74
CA ARG A 248 13.10 -19.77 3.21
C ARG A 248 12.84 -18.59 4.15
N GLU A 249 13.01 -18.78 5.46
CA GLU A 249 12.78 -17.77 6.50
C GLU A 249 13.98 -17.68 7.43
N SER A 250 14.32 -16.47 7.88
CA SER A 250 15.45 -16.26 8.77
C SER A 250 15.33 -15.01 9.63
N LEU A 251 15.93 -15.04 10.82
CA LEU A 251 16.17 -13.84 11.62
C LEU A 251 17.54 -13.27 11.26
N VAL A 252 17.56 -12.03 10.79
CA VAL A 252 18.78 -11.29 10.45
C VAL A 252 19.05 -10.27 11.54
N VAL A 253 20.30 -10.20 11.98
CA VAL A 253 20.76 -9.23 12.97
C VAL A 253 21.86 -8.39 12.38
N LEU A 254 21.65 -7.08 12.37
CA LEU A 254 22.61 -6.07 11.94
C LEU A 254 22.97 -5.22 13.15
N ASN A 255 24.23 -4.78 13.22
CA ASN A 255 24.71 -3.88 14.26
C ASN A 255 25.20 -2.57 13.65
N SER A 256 24.96 -1.46 14.36
CA SER A 256 25.58 -0.15 14.13
C SER A 256 26.12 0.38 15.45
N ASN A 257 27.43 0.40 15.65
CA ASN A 257 28.03 0.79 16.93
C ASN A 257 27.36 0.06 18.11
N GLU A 258 26.51 0.76 18.88
CA GLU A 258 25.77 0.24 20.05
C GLU A 258 24.31 -0.17 19.76
N SER A 259 23.83 0.06 18.53
CA SER A 259 22.46 -0.26 18.12
C SER A 259 22.38 -1.62 17.42
N ILE A 260 21.36 -2.40 17.78
CA ILE A 260 21.06 -3.70 17.17
C ILE A 260 19.74 -3.59 16.41
N PHE A 261 19.77 -3.96 15.13
CA PHE A 261 18.62 -3.99 14.25
C PHE A 261 18.27 -5.45 13.92
N ARG A 262 17.00 -5.81 14.11
CA ARG A 262 16.53 -7.17 13.88
C ARG A 262 15.51 -7.16 12.75
N PHE A 263 15.64 -8.11 11.84
CA PHE A 263 14.72 -8.30 10.73
C PHE A 263 14.28 -9.75 10.62
N HIS A 264 12.99 -9.97 10.41
CA HIS A 264 12.51 -11.25 9.93
C HIS A 264 12.52 -11.23 8.40
N ALA A 265 13.45 -11.97 7.79
CA ALA A 265 13.65 -12.00 6.35
C ALA A 265 13.07 -13.28 5.74
N ILE A 266 12.36 -13.12 4.63
CA ILE A 266 11.72 -14.22 3.90
C ILE A 266 12.08 -14.15 2.42
N GLN A 267 12.45 -15.30 1.85
CA GLN A 267 12.93 -15.42 0.49
C GLN A 267 11.97 -16.22 -0.40
N TYR A 268 11.79 -15.76 -1.65
CA TYR A 268 11.04 -16.45 -2.70
C TYR A 268 11.83 -16.46 -4.00
N THR A 269 11.67 -17.52 -4.77
CA THR A 269 12.22 -17.61 -6.11
C THR A 269 11.07 -17.56 -7.11
N LEU A 270 11.17 -16.67 -8.09
CA LEU A 270 10.22 -16.55 -9.19
C LEU A 270 10.86 -16.96 -10.50
N CYS A 271 10.07 -17.55 -11.39
CA CYS A 271 10.44 -17.72 -12.79
C CYS A 271 10.25 -16.39 -13.51
N MET A 272 11.27 -15.98 -14.27
CA MET A 272 11.36 -14.68 -14.91
C MET A 272 11.30 -14.79 -16.44
N PRO A 273 10.73 -13.78 -17.13
CA PRO A 273 10.81 -13.71 -18.59
C PRO A 273 12.26 -13.52 -19.03
N GLY A 274 12.58 -13.97 -20.25
CA GLY A 274 13.88 -13.66 -20.84
C GLY A 274 14.01 -12.16 -21.08
N ALA A 275 15.14 -11.57 -20.70
CA ALA A 275 15.46 -10.18 -20.99
C ALA A 275 16.86 -10.08 -21.59
N LYS A 276 17.07 -9.22 -22.60
CA LYS A 276 18.39 -9.04 -23.25
C LYS A 276 19.49 -8.65 -22.25
N LYS A 277 19.14 -7.86 -21.23
CA LYS A 277 20.06 -7.49 -20.14
C LYS A 277 20.37 -8.64 -19.18
N ARG A 278 19.59 -9.72 -19.22
CA ARG A 278 19.62 -10.87 -18.32
C ARG A 278 19.64 -12.20 -19.09
N GLU A 279 20.40 -12.25 -20.19
CA GLU A 279 20.55 -13.47 -21.00
C GLU A 279 21.03 -14.64 -20.14
N GLY A 280 20.31 -15.77 -20.21
CA GLY A 280 20.59 -16.98 -19.43
C GLY A 280 20.02 -16.99 -18.00
N ILE A 281 19.42 -15.88 -17.54
CA ILE A 281 18.85 -15.80 -16.20
C ILE A 281 17.33 -15.99 -16.30
N HIS A 282 16.84 -17.11 -15.76
CA HIS A 282 15.42 -17.49 -15.81
C HIS A 282 14.71 -17.41 -14.46
N THR A 283 15.43 -17.05 -13.39
CA THR A 283 14.86 -16.93 -12.05
C THR A 283 15.36 -15.69 -11.33
N SER A 284 14.50 -15.08 -10.51
CA SER A 284 14.87 -13.99 -9.62
C SER A 284 14.48 -14.34 -8.19
N VAL A 285 15.33 -13.94 -7.25
CA VAL A 285 15.09 -14.10 -5.83
C VAL A 285 14.55 -12.79 -5.26
N ILE A 286 13.38 -12.84 -4.63
CA ILE A 286 12.78 -11.74 -3.89
C ILE A 286 13.00 -12.00 -2.41
N ILE A 287 13.45 -10.98 -1.68
CA ILE A 287 13.56 -11.01 -0.23
C ILE A 287 12.71 -9.89 0.35
N LEU A 288 11.88 -10.24 1.33
CA LEU A 288 11.13 -9.30 2.15
C LEU A 288 11.72 -9.33 3.56
N ALA A 289 12.18 -8.21 4.08
CA ALA A 289 12.74 -8.14 5.43
C ALA A 289 11.95 -7.18 6.31
N PHE A 290 11.24 -7.76 7.28
CA PHE A 290 10.37 -7.04 8.20
C PHE A 290 11.12 -6.61 9.45
N PRO A 291 11.21 -5.30 9.74
CA PRO A 291 11.89 -4.81 10.95
C PRO A 291 11.17 -5.28 12.21
N LEU A 292 11.95 -5.57 13.25
CA LEU A 292 11.47 -6.00 14.56
C LEU A 292 11.93 -5.07 15.68
N THR A 293 11.08 -4.88 16.68
CA THR A 293 11.41 -4.21 17.95
C THR A 293 12.35 -5.07 18.80
N ALA A 294 12.88 -4.51 19.89
CA ALA A 294 13.71 -5.25 20.84
C ALA A 294 12.99 -6.48 21.45
N GLN A 295 11.66 -6.42 21.56
CA GLN A 295 10.81 -7.51 22.04
C GLN A 295 10.43 -8.52 20.95
N GLY A 296 10.98 -8.38 19.72
CA GLY A 296 10.71 -9.28 18.60
C GLY A 296 9.35 -9.06 17.91
N LYS A 297 8.68 -7.93 18.13
CA LYS A 297 7.42 -7.57 17.44
C LYS A 297 7.71 -6.81 16.16
N LEU A 298 6.82 -6.87 15.16
CA LEU A 298 6.94 -6.07 13.93
C LEU A 298 6.97 -4.56 14.23
N ASP A 299 7.88 -3.82 13.58
CA ASP A 299 7.99 -2.37 13.69
C ASP A 299 7.58 -1.66 12.37
N ASN A 300 6.29 -1.32 12.21
CA ASN A 300 5.75 -0.60 11.03
C ASN A 300 5.92 0.92 11.05
N ARG A 301 6.46 1.50 12.12
CA ARG A 301 6.31 2.95 12.35
C ARG A 301 7.02 3.80 11.30
N ARG A 302 7.93 3.20 10.52
CA ARG A 302 8.75 3.88 9.51
C ARG A 302 8.71 3.12 8.20
N THR A 303 8.67 3.88 7.11
CA THR A 303 8.91 3.35 5.78
C THR A 303 10.38 2.94 5.62
N GLN A 304 10.62 2.01 4.72
CA GLN A 304 11.87 1.31 4.49
C GLN A 304 12.23 1.42 3.01
N ASP A 305 13.52 1.26 2.75
CA ASP A 305 14.08 1.37 1.41
C ASP A 305 13.85 0.07 0.61
N VAL A 306 13.67 0.23 -0.70
CA VAL A 306 13.68 -0.84 -1.69
C VAL A 306 15.09 -0.96 -2.26
N PHE A 307 15.51 -2.19 -2.47
CA PHE A 307 16.85 -2.57 -2.88
C PHE A 307 16.80 -3.30 -4.21
N SER A 308 17.84 -3.05 -5.00
CA SER A 308 18.35 -3.93 -6.03
C SER A 308 19.81 -4.16 -5.69
N PHE A 309 20.00 -4.95 -4.63
CA PHE A 309 21.21 -5.28 -3.89
C PHE A 309 21.87 -4.10 -3.16
N LEU A 310 21.81 -2.93 -3.76
CA LEU A 310 22.03 -1.65 -3.11
C LEU A 310 20.70 -0.88 -3.01
N PRO A 311 20.59 0.11 -2.11
CA PRO A 311 19.38 0.92 -1.97
C PRO A 311 19.07 1.63 -3.29
N VAL A 312 17.82 1.53 -3.73
CA VAL A 312 17.29 2.27 -4.89
C VAL A 312 16.56 3.51 -4.39
N GLY A 313 15.69 3.36 -3.39
CA GLY A 313 14.94 4.47 -2.82
C GLY A 313 13.81 4.01 -1.88
N ASN A 314 13.11 4.95 -1.28
CA ASN A 314 11.98 4.68 -0.41
C ASN A 314 10.67 4.83 -1.19
N PHE A 315 9.87 3.75 -1.23
CA PHE A 315 8.62 3.68 -1.98
C PHE A 315 7.39 3.54 -1.07
N GLY A 316 7.53 3.90 0.21
CA GLY A 316 6.42 3.88 1.17
C GLY A 316 6.16 2.53 1.85
N PHE A 317 6.97 1.50 1.59
CA PHE A 317 6.80 0.19 2.22
C PHE A 317 7.33 0.22 3.66
N PRO A 318 6.61 -0.30 4.66
CA PRO A 318 7.08 -0.40 6.05
C PRO A 318 8.01 -1.59 6.32
N PHE A 319 8.52 -2.24 5.27
CA PHE A 319 9.48 -3.35 5.31
C PHE A 319 10.43 -3.24 4.11
N LEU A 320 11.63 -3.80 4.24
CA LEU A 320 12.63 -3.78 3.18
C LEU A 320 12.22 -4.77 2.09
N ILE A 321 12.42 -4.36 0.83
CA ILE A 321 12.21 -5.22 -0.34
C ILE A 321 13.52 -5.29 -1.08
N GLN A 322 13.94 -6.49 -1.43
CA GLN A 322 15.04 -6.74 -2.33
C GLN A 322 14.55 -7.61 -3.47
N ALA A 323 14.80 -7.17 -4.69
CA ALA A 323 14.61 -7.98 -5.88
C ALA A 323 15.59 -7.55 -6.97
N ASP A 324 15.70 -8.37 -8.00
CA ASP A 324 16.63 -8.15 -9.09
C ASP A 324 16.09 -7.15 -10.12
N PHE A 325 15.80 -5.91 -9.70
CA PHE A 325 15.17 -4.93 -10.57
C PHE A 325 16.09 -4.45 -11.69
N LEU A 326 15.52 -4.20 -12.87
CA LEU A 326 16.19 -3.37 -13.89
C LEU A 326 15.99 -1.90 -13.50
N LEU A 327 17.08 -1.16 -13.37
CA LEU A 327 17.04 0.25 -12.97
C LEU A 327 17.20 1.18 -14.18
N THR A 328 16.82 2.44 -14.01
CA THR A 328 17.15 3.51 -14.95
C THR A 328 18.67 3.70 -15.08
N THR A 329 19.12 4.42 -16.11
CA THR A 329 20.55 4.54 -16.44
C THR A 329 21.39 5.14 -15.30
N ASP A 330 20.81 6.07 -14.56
CA ASP A 330 21.33 6.76 -13.37
C ASP A 330 21.11 5.97 -12.07
N ARG A 331 20.44 4.81 -12.13
CA ARG A 331 20.11 3.93 -11.00
C ARG A 331 19.27 4.58 -9.90
N SER A 332 18.59 5.70 -10.18
CA SER A 332 17.76 6.42 -9.20
C SER A 332 16.36 5.84 -9.04
N SER A 333 15.90 5.03 -9.99
CA SER A 333 14.55 4.46 -9.99
C SER A 333 14.48 3.12 -10.71
N ILE A 334 13.35 2.43 -10.53
CA ILE A 334 13.04 1.15 -11.20
C ILE A 334 12.49 1.46 -12.59
N ASP A 335 13.02 0.80 -13.62
CA ASP A 335 12.57 0.96 -15.00
C ASP A 335 11.32 0.11 -15.26
N TRP A 336 10.14 0.68 -15.02
CA TRP A 336 8.86 -0.01 -15.19
C TRP A 336 8.46 -0.30 -16.64
N SER A 337 9.22 0.19 -17.62
CA SER A 337 8.97 -0.11 -19.04
C SER A 337 9.31 -1.56 -19.40
N HIS A 338 10.17 -2.22 -18.61
CA HIS A 338 10.62 -3.58 -18.86
C HIS A 338 9.66 -4.64 -18.30
N GLU A 339 9.31 -5.64 -19.13
CA GLU A 339 8.49 -6.80 -18.74
C GLU A 339 9.05 -7.55 -17.51
N TRP A 340 10.38 -7.56 -17.35
CA TRP A 340 11.05 -8.13 -16.19
C TRP A 340 10.54 -7.52 -14.87
N ASN A 341 10.51 -6.18 -14.78
CA ASN A 341 10.04 -5.49 -13.59
C ASN A 341 8.52 -5.55 -13.45
N GLN A 342 7.78 -5.53 -14.57
CA GLN A 342 6.33 -5.74 -14.56
C GLN A 342 5.94 -7.12 -14.02
N LYS A 343 6.78 -8.15 -14.20
CA LYS A 343 6.56 -9.46 -13.58
C LYS A 343 6.78 -9.42 -12.07
N LEU A 344 7.71 -8.60 -11.59
CA LEU A 344 8.02 -8.46 -10.16
C LEU A 344 6.91 -7.72 -9.41
N ASP A 345 6.32 -6.64 -9.94
CA ASP A 345 5.37 -5.77 -9.20
C ASP A 345 4.11 -6.50 -8.66
N PRO A 346 3.30 -7.22 -9.47
CA PRO A 346 2.13 -7.94 -8.95
C PRO A 346 2.52 -9.02 -7.96
N GLN A 347 3.68 -9.66 -8.14
CA GLN A 347 4.16 -10.71 -7.25
C GLN A 347 4.67 -10.16 -5.93
N LEU A 348 5.31 -9.00 -5.93
CA LEU A 348 5.69 -8.27 -4.72
C LEU A 348 4.44 -7.91 -3.92
N ARG A 349 3.39 -7.39 -4.58
CA ARG A 349 2.11 -7.09 -3.92
C ARG A 349 1.38 -8.34 -3.40
N LYS A 350 1.38 -9.43 -4.17
CA LYS A 350 0.72 -10.69 -3.79
C LYS A 350 1.45 -11.45 -2.67
N HIS A 351 2.77 -11.58 -2.74
CA HIS A 351 3.56 -12.35 -1.77
C HIS A 351 3.80 -11.59 -0.47
N SER A 352 4.03 -10.27 -0.52
CA SER A 352 4.04 -9.44 0.70
C SER A 352 2.73 -9.58 1.47
N ARG A 353 1.60 -9.61 0.74
CA ARG A 353 0.26 -9.82 1.28
C ARG A 353 0.09 -11.20 1.93
N ALA A 354 0.35 -12.29 1.21
CA ALA A 354 0.15 -13.66 1.74
C ALA A 354 0.99 -14.00 2.98
N GLN A 355 2.20 -13.42 3.07
CA GLN A 355 3.16 -13.78 4.11
C GLN A 355 3.09 -12.90 5.35
N LEU A 356 2.68 -11.63 5.21
CA LEU A 356 2.22 -10.86 6.38
C LEU A 356 1.06 -11.59 7.06
N ILE A 357 0.09 -12.12 6.31
CA ILE A 357 -1.02 -12.92 6.84
C ILE A 357 -0.53 -14.21 7.53
N SER A 358 0.40 -14.95 6.91
CA SER A 358 0.98 -16.17 7.52
C SER A 358 1.81 -15.87 8.77
N SER A 359 2.53 -14.75 8.81
CA SER A 359 3.33 -14.32 9.96
C SER A 359 2.46 -13.81 11.11
N MET A 360 1.34 -13.13 10.82
CA MET A 360 0.32 -12.71 11.80
C MET A 360 -0.34 -13.91 12.51
N ASN A 361 -0.48 -15.06 11.82
CA ASN A 361 -1.07 -16.28 12.38
C ASN A 361 -0.15 -17.05 13.35
N ARG A 362 1.14 -16.71 13.48
CA ARG A 362 2.00 -17.25 14.56
C ARG A 362 1.71 -16.44 15.83
N LYS A 363 1.37 -17.11 16.94
CA LYS A 363 0.81 -16.58 18.22
C LYS A 363 1.45 -15.31 18.85
N THR A 364 2.55 -14.79 18.32
CA THR A 364 3.26 -13.59 18.77
C THR A 364 2.91 -12.30 18.00
N PHE A 365 2.18 -12.39 16.88
CA PHE A 365 2.10 -11.33 15.86
C PHE A 365 0.70 -10.70 15.62
N VAL A 366 -0.33 -11.14 16.36
CA VAL A 366 -1.75 -10.85 16.06
C VAL A 366 -2.19 -9.40 16.30
N THR A 367 -1.46 -8.57 17.06
CA THR A 367 -2.05 -7.29 17.54
C THR A 367 -1.82 -6.06 16.65
N ASN A 368 -0.84 -6.03 15.73
CA ASN A 368 -0.44 -4.79 15.03
C ASN A 368 -0.40 -4.87 13.48
N GLY A 369 -0.80 -5.99 12.88
CA GLY A 369 -0.66 -6.24 11.44
C GLY A 369 -1.62 -5.47 10.51
N HIS A 370 -2.76 -5.02 11.02
CA HIS A 370 -3.81 -4.39 10.21
C HIS A 370 -3.49 -2.95 9.77
N ALA A 371 -2.55 -2.27 10.45
CA ALA A 371 -2.14 -0.89 10.13
C ALA A 371 -1.30 -0.79 8.84
N TYR A 372 -0.84 -1.90 8.27
CA TYR A 372 0.06 -1.93 7.11
C TYR A 372 -0.62 -1.61 5.76
N PHE A 373 -1.94 -1.69 5.69
CA PHE A 373 -2.67 -1.61 4.42
C PHE A 373 -3.94 -0.79 4.58
N GLN A 374 -3.79 0.53 4.71
CA GLN A 374 -4.94 1.39 4.45
C GLN A 374 -5.44 1.15 3.01
N ARG A 375 -6.73 0.93 2.83
CA ARG A 375 -7.36 0.77 1.52
C ARG A 375 -8.35 1.89 1.28
N ARG A 376 -8.46 2.23 0.00
CA ARG A 376 -9.40 3.25 -0.46
C ARG A 376 -10.84 2.76 -0.23
N THR A 377 -11.64 3.58 0.45
CA THR A 377 -13.08 3.39 0.58
C THR A 377 -13.79 3.84 -0.70
N ILE A 378 -15.09 3.56 -0.82
CA ILE A 378 -15.92 4.11 -1.92
C ILE A 378 -15.94 5.65 -1.90
N GLU A 379 -15.72 6.28 -0.75
CA GLU A 379 -15.68 7.74 -0.56
C GLU A 379 -14.28 8.35 -0.78
N ASN A 380 -13.33 7.58 -1.33
CA ASN A 380 -11.92 7.97 -1.53
C ASN A 380 -11.12 8.27 -0.25
N SER A 381 -11.62 7.88 0.93
CA SER A 381 -10.87 7.88 2.19
C SER A 381 -10.04 6.59 2.36
N PHE A 382 -9.12 6.55 3.33
CA PHE A 382 -8.19 5.43 3.53
C PHE A 382 -8.42 4.79 4.91
N GLU A 383 -8.78 3.50 4.94
CA GLU A 383 -9.17 2.79 6.16
C GLU A 383 -8.45 1.45 6.32
N THR A 384 -8.29 0.97 7.56
CA THR A 384 -7.63 -0.33 7.81
C THR A 384 -8.52 -1.49 7.33
N PRO A 385 -7.94 -2.63 6.91
CA PRO A 385 -8.73 -3.73 6.36
C PRO A 385 -9.78 -4.29 7.34
N VAL A 386 -9.51 -4.29 8.64
CA VAL A 386 -10.47 -4.76 9.68
C VAL A 386 -11.68 -3.86 9.80
N ASP A 387 -11.50 -2.58 9.49
CA ASP A 387 -12.55 -1.58 9.58
C ASP A 387 -13.39 -1.54 8.30
N LEU A 388 -12.85 -1.99 7.18
CA LEU A 388 -13.56 -2.06 5.90
C LEU A 388 -14.66 -3.12 5.87
N THR A 389 -15.74 -2.77 5.19
CA THR A 389 -16.85 -3.67 4.91
C THR A 389 -17.02 -3.88 3.41
N TYR A 390 -16.89 -5.12 2.95
CA TYR A 390 -17.31 -5.52 1.61
C TYR A 390 -18.83 -5.61 1.54
N ILE A 391 -19.42 -5.15 0.43
CA ILE A 391 -20.85 -5.19 0.20
C ILE A 391 -21.14 -6.29 -0.83
N PRO A 392 -21.74 -7.42 -0.40
CA PRO A 392 -22.28 -8.43 -1.30
C PRO A 392 -23.30 -7.85 -2.29
N ARG A 393 -23.41 -8.44 -3.48
CA ARG A 393 -24.34 -7.99 -4.54
C ARG A 393 -25.80 -7.86 -4.07
N GLU A 394 -26.22 -8.67 -3.11
CA GLU A 394 -27.58 -8.62 -2.55
C GLU A 394 -27.88 -7.34 -1.75
N TYR A 395 -26.86 -6.58 -1.33
CA TYR A 395 -27.01 -5.29 -0.64
C TYR A 395 -26.58 -4.10 -1.53
N GLN A 396 -26.46 -4.32 -2.84
CA GLN A 396 -26.17 -3.30 -3.83
C GLN A 396 -27.44 -2.87 -4.57
N ASP A 397 -27.45 -1.64 -5.09
CA ASP A 397 -28.47 -1.16 -6.01
C ASP A 397 -28.16 -1.60 -7.46
N HIS A 398 -29.08 -1.32 -8.39
CA HIS A 398 -29.02 -1.72 -9.81
C HIS A 398 -27.79 -1.22 -10.57
N ASP A 399 -27.16 -0.14 -10.11
CA ASP A 399 -25.92 0.42 -10.64
C ASP A 399 -24.64 -0.19 -10.03
N GLY A 400 -24.79 -1.13 -9.08
CA GLY A 400 -23.69 -1.74 -8.33
C GLY A 400 -23.24 -0.92 -7.11
N SER A 401 -23.85 0.23 -6.86
CA SER A 401 -23.56 1.07 -5.69
C SER A 401 -24.13 0.44 -4.40
N PRO A 402 -23.58 0.76 -3.21
CA PRO A 402 -24.19 0.39 -1.94
C PRO A 402 -25.63 0.86 -1.84
N LEU A 403 -26.55 0.00 -1.37
CA LEU A 403 -27.94 0.42 -1.16
C LEU A 403 -28.01 1.52 -0.07
N ILE A 404 -27.13 1.46 0.94
CA ILE A 404 -26.97 2.47 1.99
C ILE A 404 -25.64 3.19 1.72
N PRO A 405 -25.61 4.46 1.30
CA PRO A 405 -24.39 5.13 0.85
C PRO A 405 -23.36 5.40 1.96
N HIS A 406 -23.82 5.78 3.16
CA HIS A 406 -22.95 6.25 4.27
C HIS A 406 -23.00 5.34 5.51
N GLY A 407 -23.33 4.06 5.35
CA GLY A 407 -23.49 3.15 6.48
C GLY A 407 -22.18 2.58 7.04
N GLY A 408 -21.02 3.06 6.60
CA GLY A 408 -19.69 2.70 7.09
C GLY A 408 -18.60 2.76 6.01
N PRO A 409 -17.33 2.49 6.38
CA PRO A 409 -16.22 2.48 5.44
C PRO A 409 -16.31 1.27 4.50
N TYR A 410 -16.92 1.49 3.33
CA TYR A 410 -17.10 0.43 2.34
C TYR A 410 -15.87 0.24 1.47
N LEU A 411 -15.56 -1.02 1.17
CA LEU A 411 -14.47 -1.39 0.29
C LEU A 411 -14.71 -0.88 -1.15
N SER A 412 -13.73 -0.18 -1.73
CA SER A 412 -13.78 0.26 -3.13
C SER A 412 -13.91 -0.91 -4.12
N SER A 413 -14.64 -0.69 -5.21
CA SER A 413 -14.86 -1.65 -6.30
C SER A 413 -13.59 -1.99 -7.10
N GLU A 414 -12.51 -1.21 -6.94
CA GLU A 414 -11.19 -1.52 -7.50
C GLU A 414 -10.56 -2.77 -6.87
N TYR A 415 -11.06 -3.21 -5.72
CA TYR A 415 -10.53 -4.37 -4.99
C TYR A 415 -11.43 -5.59 -5.13
N ASN A 416 -10.81 -6.77 -5.31
CA ASN A 416 -11.52 -8.04 -5.22
C ASN A 416 -11.64 -8.47 -3.74
N PHE A 417 -12.84 -8.85 -3.29
CA PHE A 417 -13.06 -9.28 -1.90
C PHE A 417 -12.37 -10.59 -1.55
N SER A 418 -12.34 -11.56 -2.47
CA SER A 418 -11.67 -12.86 -2.24
C SER A 418 -10.20 -12.69 -1.87
N ASP A 419 -9.63 -11.63 -2.40
CA ASP A 419 -8.28 -11.18 -2.19
C ASP A 419 -8.07 -10.59 -0.77
N LEU A 420 -9.03 -9.82 -0.26
CA LEU A 420 -8.90 -9.10 1.00
C LEU A 420 -9.53 -9.83 2.21
N LYS A 421 -10.31 -10.89 1.98
CA LYS A 421 -10.86 -11.75 3.03
C LYS A 421 -9.83 -12.22 4.07
N PRO A 422 -8.57 -12.55 3.72
CA PRO A 422 -7.58 -12.96 4.73
C PRO A 422 -6.99 -11.81 5.56
N LEU A 423 -7.37 -10.55 5.31
CA LEU A 423 -7.00 -9.36 6.11
C LEU A 423 -8.11 -8.95 7.09
N ASP A 424 -9.05 -9.85 7.35
CA ASP A 424 -10.22 -9.64 8.20
C ASP A 424 -11.14 -8.50 7.73
N VAL A 425 -11.14 -8.21 6.42
CA VAL A 425 -12.20 -7.39 5.80
C VAL A 425 -13.54 -8.08 6.03
N LYS A 426 -14.47 -7.37 6.67
CA LYS A 426 -15.78 -7.90 7.02
C LYS A 426 -16.65 -7.93 5.79
N SER A 427 -17.42 -9.01 5.59
CA SER A 427 -18.54 -8.97 4.66
C SER A 427 -19.74 -8.40 5.38
N MET A 428 -20.48 -7.50 4.74
CA MET A 428 -21.75 -7.02 5.27
C MET A 428 -22.68 -8.21 5.53
N ASP A 429 -23.17 -8.31 6.75
CA ASP A 429 -24.18 -9.27 7.16
C ASP A 429 -25.55 -8.58 7.36
N ALA A 430 -26.60 -9.38 7.53
CA ALA A 430 -27.95 -8.86 7.70
C ALA A 430 -28.08 -7.98 8.95
N LYS A 431 -27.36 -8.29 10.03
CA LYS A 431 -27.44 -7.54 11.29
C LYS A 431 -26.85 -6.14 11.13
N TYR A 432 -25.68 -6.04 10.51
CA TYR A 432 -25.01 -4.79 10.20
C TYR A 432 -25.84 -3.97 9.21
N PHE A 433 -26.36 -4.59 8.14
CA PHE A 433 -27.24 -3.93 7.18
C PHE A 433 -28.46 -3.29 7.86
N LEU A 434 -29.17 -4.03 8.73
CA LEU A 434 -30.33 -3.51 9.44
C LEU A 434 -29.96 -2.35 10.37
N LYS A 435 -28.82 -2.44 11.06
CA LYS A 435 -28.30 -1.36 11.91
C LYS A 435 -28.02 -0.10 11.08
N SER A 436 -27.32 -0.23 9.95
CA SER A 436 -27.02 0.88 9.04
C SER A 436 -28.31 1.47 8.43
N LEU A 437 -29.31 0.63 8.12
CA LEU A 437 -30.59 1.09 7.60
C LEU A 437 -31.34 1.93 8.63
N LYS A 438 -31.35 1.50 9.90
CA LYS A 438 -31.96 2.27 11.00
C LYS A 438 -31.33 3.66 11.12
N SER A 439 -30.00 3.73 11.13
CA SER A 439 -29.24 4.99 11.15
C SER A 439 -29.56 5.86 9.93
N PHE A 440 -29.60 5.28 8.72
CA PHE A 440 -29.94 6.03 7.50
C PHE A 440 -31.36 6.62 7.52
N ILE A 441 -32.34 5.88 8.04
CA ILE A 441 -33.73 6.37 8.18
C ILE A 441 -33.82 7.50 9.23
N SER A 442 -33.10 7.38 10.36
CA SER A 442 -33.15 8.36 11.44
C SER A 442 -32.35 9.64 11.15
N GLU A 443 -31.17 9.51 10.56
CA GLU A 443 -30.23 10.62 10.37
C GLU A 443 -30.45 11.34 9.04
N GLU A 444 -30.87 10.60 7.99
CA GLU A 444 -31.02 11.12 6.64
C GLU A 444 -32.44 10.90 6.07
N ARG A 445 -33.46 11.07 6.90
CA ARG A 445 -34.87 10.80 6.55
C ARG A 445 -35.29 11.36 5.19
N ALA A 446 -34.92 12.61 4.89
CA ALA A 446 -35.29 13.26 3.64
C ALA A 446 -34.59 12.63 2.42
N ASN A 447 -33.36 12.16 2.56
CA ASN A 447 -32.62 11.46 1.50
C ASN A 447 -33.25 10.08 1.26
N PHE A 448 -33.50 9.33 2.34
CA PHE A 448 -34.19 8.03 2.29
C PHE A 448 -35.52 8.11 1.55
N GLN A 449 -36.39 9.08 1.90
CA GLN A 449 -37.72 9.24 1.30
C GLN A 449 -37.69 9.70 -0.16
N LYS A 450 -36.59 10.34 -0.60
CA LYS A 450 -36.40 10.79 -1.99
C LYS A 450 -35.78 9.72 -2.88
N LYS A 451 -35.43 8.55 -2.35
CA LYS A 451 -34.85 7.47 -3.16
C LYS A 451 -35.85 7.01 -4.25
N PRO A 452 -35.37 6.55 -5.41
CA PRO A 452 -36.24 6.09 -6.49
C PRO A 452 -37.09 4.87 -6.11
N ASP A 453 -38.22 4.66 -6.79
CA ASP A 453 -39.08 3.49 -6.57
C ASP A 453 -38.36 2.15 -6.80
N ALA A 454 -37.40 2.11 -7.73
CA ALA A 454 -36.55 0.94 -7.97
C ALA A 454 -35.71 0.59 -6.72
N TRP A 455 -35.12 1.60 -6.09
CA TRP A 455 -34.35 1.45 -4.85
C TRP A 455 -35.23 0.93 -3.71
N HIS A 456 -36.43 1.52 -3.51
CA HIS A 456 -37.38 1.05 -2.50
C HIS A 456 -37.88 -0.38 -2.77
N THR A 457 -37.96 -0.78 -4.04
CA THR A 457 -38.30 -2.15 -4.43
C THR A 457 -37.18 -3.12 -4.06
N THR A 458 -35.91 -2.78 -4.31
CA THR A 458 -34.75 -3.58 -3.90
C THR A 458 -34.70 -3.73 -2.38
N LEU A 459 -34.88 -2.63 -1.64
CA LEU A 459 -34.95 -2.66 -0.18
C LEU A 459 -36.07 -3.60 0.31
N ALA A 460 -37.26 -3.51 -0.29
CA ALA A 460 -38.38 -4.36 0.09
C ALA A 460 -38.09 -5.86 -0.09
N LYS A 461 -37.39 -6.25 -1.16
CA LYS A 461 -36.96 -7.66 -1.36
C LYS A 461 -36.08 -8.14 -0.21
N ILE A 462 -35.05 -7.35 0.13
CA ILE A 462 -34.11 -7.68 1.20
C ILE A 462 -34.85 -7.81 2.55
N LEU A 463 -35.74 -6.85 2.86
CA LEU A 463 -36.52 -6.87 4.09
C LEU A 463 -37.47 -8.07 4.20
N ILE A 464 -38.05 -8.50 3.08
CA ILE A 464 -38.93 -9.69 3.04
C ILE A 464 -38.13 -10.97 3.26
N GLU A 465 -36.99 -11.10 2.57
CA GLU A 465 -36.21 -12.34 2.51
C GLU A 465 -35.32 -12.58 3.73
N LYS A 466 -34.74 -11.52 4.31
CA LYS A 466 -33.67 -11.64 5.32
C LYS A 466 -34.11 -11.37 6.75
N PHE A 467 -35.30 -10.81 6.97
CA PHE A 467 -35.75 -10.37 8.28
C PHE A 467 -37.16 -10.83 8.61
N ASP A 468 -37.40 -11.12 9.88
CA ASP A 468 -38.74 -11.37 10.40
C ASP A 468 -39.48 -10.06 10.66
N GLU A 469 -40.82 -10.15 10.69
CA GLU A 469 -41.70 -9.00 10.93
C GLU A 469 -41.27 -8.20 12.18
N SER A 470 -41.00 -8.88 13.30
CA SER A 470 -40.64 -8.25 14.57
C SER A 470 -39.38 -7.38 14.51
N GLN A 471 -38.47 -7.62 13.56
CA GLN A 471 -37.21 -6.89 13.44
C GLN A 471 -37.32 -5.58 12.66
N ILE A 472 -38.41 -5.41 11.91
CA ILE A 472 -38.59 -4.31 10.93
C ILE A 472 -39.83 -3.45 11.20
N ARG A 473 -40.62 -3.76 12.23
CA ARG A 473 -41.86 -3.03 12.58
C ARG A 473 -41.62 -1.64 13.16
N ASP A 474 -40.43 -1.39 13.71
CA ASP A 474 -40.00 -0.09 14.23
C ASP A 474 -39.44 0.84 13.15
N LEU A 475 -39.25 0.35 11.93
CA LEU A 475 -38.73 1.14 10.82
C LEU A 475 -39.82 2.02 10.21
N GLU A 476 -39.53 3.31 10.02
CA GLU A 476 -40.44 4.27 9.37
C GLU A 476 -40.43 4.16 7.85
N ILE A 477 -40.78 2.97 7.35
CA ILE A 477 -40.69 2.57 5.94
C ILE A 477 -42.06 2.49 5.25
N ILE A 478 -43.15 2.86 5.93
CA ILE A 478 -44.51 2.81 5.39
C ILE A 478 -44.95 4.23 4.98
N PRO A 479 -45.02 4.55 3.68
CA PRO A 479 -45.51 5.84 3.21
C PRO A 479 -47.03 5.91 3.28
N LEU A 480 -47.56 7.02 3.81
CA LEU A 480 -48.97 7.34 3.86
C LEU A 480 -49.37 8.31 2.75
N ALA A 481 -50.66 8.35 2.42
CA ALA A 481 -51.22 9.26 1.42
C ALA A 481 -51.01 10.75 1.76
N ASN A 482 -50.79 11.08 3.04
CA ASN A 482 -50.48 12.45 3.50
C ASN A 482 -48.98 12.76 3.49
N THR A 483 -48.19 12.01 2.70
CA THR A 483 -46.73 12.10 2.52
C THR A 483 -45.88 11.81 3.76
N LYS A 484 -46.49 11.50 4.91
CA LYS A 484 -45.76 11.04 6.10
C LYS A 484 -45.33 9.59 5.92
N TRP A 485 -44.17 9.27 6.47
CA TRP A 485 -43.70 7.90 6.61
C TRP A 485 -43.80 7.48 8.06
N VAL A 486 -44.28 6.27 8.31
CA VAL A 486 -44.56 5.78 9.67
C VAL A 486 -44.02 4.37 9.88
N ALA A 487 -43.75 4.03 11.13
CA ALA A 487 -43.41 2.68 11.53
C ALA A 487 -44.66 1.93 11.95
N LYS A 488 -44.67 0.60 11.82
CA LYS A 488 -45.86 -0.20 12.18
C LYS A 488 -46.15 -0.15 13.68
N ASP A 489 -45.13 -0.08 14.53
CA ASP A 489 -45.31 -0.08 15.98
C ASP A 489 -45.73 1.28 16.55
N SER A 490 -45.33 2.38 15.91
CA SER A 490 -45.79 3.72 16.26
C SER A 490 -47.09 4.12 15.56
N SER A 491 -47.61 3.26 14.68
CA SER A 491 -48.87 3.47 13.98
C SER A 491 -49.99 2.64 14.59
N GLY A 492 -51.19 3.20 14.61
CA GLY A 492 -52.42 2.44 14.85
C GLY A 492 -52.71 1.46 13.70
N ASP A 493 -53.99 1.29 13.40
CA ASP A 493 -54.40 0.50 12.24
C ASP A 493 -53.99 1.20 10.94
N LEU A 494 -53.25 0.48 10.09
CA LEU A 494 -52.80 0.93 8.77
C LEU A 494 -53.59 0.20 7.69
N PHE A 495 -54.01 0.92 6.65
CA PHE A 495 -54.88 0.37 5.61
C PHE A 495 -54.36 0.61 4.19
N PHE A 496 -54.57 -0.37 3.32
CA PHE A 496 -54.34 -0.20 1.88
C PHE A 496 -55.31 0.84 1.28
N PRO A 497 -54.90 1.58 0.22
CA PRO A 497 -55.72 2.60 -0.44
C PRO A 497 -56.85 2.01 -1.30
N TYR A 498 -56.92 0.69 -1.44
CA TYR A 498 -57.93 -0.03 -2.19
C TYR A 498 -58.65 -1.00 -1.26
N GLY A 499 -59.95 -0.83 -1.09
CA GLY A 499 -60.82 -1.82 -0.45
C GLY A 499 -61.32 -2.85 -1.47
N ALA A 500 -61.73 -4.03 -0.98
CA ALA A 500 -62.23 -5.11 -1.83
C ALA A 500 -63.42 -4.71 -2.75
N ASP A 501 -64.09 -3.57 -2.48
CA ASP A 501 -65.30 -3.13 -3.21
C ASP A 501 -65.32 -1.63 -3.61
N GLY A 502 -64.17 -0.96 -3.78
CA GLY A 502 -64.17 0.47 -4.17
C GLY A 502 -64.75 1.44 -3.13
N ILE A 503 -64.69 1.05 -1.85
CA ILE A 503 -65.26 1.77 -0.71
C ILE A 503 -64.43 3.02 -0.42
N SER A 504 -65.05 4.21 -0.46
CA SER A 504 -64.41 5.46 -0.05
C SER A 504 -64.59 5.70 1.45
N ILE A 505 -63.52 6.15 2.12
CA ILE A 505 -63.58 6.55 3.53
C ILE A 505 -64.35 7.87 3.62
N PRO A 506 -65.43 7.95 4.42
CA PRO A 506 -66.18 9.19 4.60
C PRO A 506 -65.30 10.34 5.12
N ALA A 507 -65.51 11.54 4.58
CA ALA A 507 -64.81 12.75 5.02
C ALA A 507 -65.01 12.95 6.53
N GLY A 508 -63.90 13.16 7.25
CA GLY A 508 -63.90 13.34 8.71
C GLY A 508 -63.56 12.08 9.51
N ILE A 509 -63.21 10.94 8.89
CA ILE A 509 -62.58 9.81 9.58
C ILE A 509 -61.09 9.82 9.24
N GLU A 510 -60.26 10.06 10.25
CA GLU A 510 -58.81 10.06 10.09
C GLU A 510 -58.32 8.62 10.20
N VAL A 511 -57.99 8.04 9.05
CA VAL A 511 -57.44 6.69 8.94
C VAL A 511 -56.07 6.80 8.28
N ALA A 512 -55.09 6.06 8.80
CA ALA A 512 -53.77 6.01 8.20
C ALA A 512 -53.79 5.10 6.97
N VAL A 513 -53.97 5.70 5.80
CA VAL A 513 -54.01 5.03 4.50
C VAL A 513 -52.64 5.15 3.82
N LEU A 514 -52.16 4.03 3.28
CA LEU A 514 -50.90 3.98 2.53
C LEU A 514 -50.96 4.82 1.25
N ASP A 515 -49.80 5.32 0.82
CA ASP A 515 -49.64 5.98 -0.46
C ASP A 515 -50.01 5.03 -1.63
N GLN A 516 -50.81 5.54 -2.57
CA GLN A 516 -51.35 4.78 -3.68
C GLN A 516 -50.26 4.34 -4.67
N HIS A 517 -49.27 5.20 -4.93
CA HIS A 517 -48.19 4.90 -5.87
C HIS A 517 -47.30 3.77 -5.34
N SER A 518 -46.96 3.81 -4.06
CA SER A 518 -46.17 2.80 -3.36
C SER A 518 -46.79 1.40 -3.41
N CYS A 519 -48.13 1.31 -3.44
CA CYS A 519 -48.88 0.05 -3.50
C CYS A 519 -48.99 -0.54 -4.93
N ARG A 520 -48.55 0.18 -5.97
CA ARG A 520 -48.53 -0.35 -7.35
C ARG A 520 -47.41 -1.37 -7.57
N CYS A 521 -46.37 -1.36 -6.74
CA CYS A 521 -45.28 -2.32 -6.80
C CYS A 521 -45.64 -3.59 -6.01
N PRO A 522 -45.76 -4.77 -6.66
CA PRO A 522 -46.16 -6.01 -5.97
C PRO A 522 -45.21 -6.40 -4.81
N THR A 523 -43.92 -6.13 -4.96
CA THR A 523 -42.91 -6.41 -3.93
C THR A 523 -43.14 -5.55 -2.69
N ARG A 524 -43.44 -4.26 -2.87
CA ARG A 524 -43.70 -3.33 -1.76
C ARG A 524 -45.02 -3.68 -1.07
N THR A 525 -46.06 -4.04 -1.84
CA THR A 525 -47.32 -4.54 -1.30
C THR A 525 -47.10 -5.77 -0.42
N ARG A 526 -46.29 -6.74 -0.86
CA ARG A 526 -45.94 -7.92 -0.06
C ARG A 526 -45.19 -7.57 1.24
N LEU A 527 -44.34 -6.54 1.23
CA LEU A 527 -43.70 -6.03 2.45
C LEU A 527 -44.75 -5.46 3.42
N PHE A 528 -45.70 -4.67 2.92
CA PHE A 528 -46.78 -4.09 3.74
C PHE A 528 -47.71 -5.17 4.31
N GLU A 529 -48.02 -6.20 3.53
CA GLU A 529 -48.73 -7.40 4.00
C GLU A 529 -47.96 -8.10 5.12
N LYS A 530 -46.64 -8.27 4.96
CA LYS A 530 -45.76 -8.82 6.01
C LYS A 530 -45.82 -7.97 7.28
N LEU A 531 -45.90 -6.65 7.16
CA LEU A 531 -46.09 -5.70 8.28
C LEU A 531 -47.53 -5.62 8.81
N LYS A 532 -48.43 -6.53 8.39
CA LYS A 532 -49.83 -6.62 8.85
C LYS A 532 -50.66 -5.36 8.56
N VAL A 533 -50.39 -4.71 7.42
CA VAL A 533 -51.29 -3.67 6.89
C VAL A 533 -52.61 -4.34 6.48
N GLN A 534 -53.73 -3.73 6.86
CA GLN A 534 -55.05 -4.31 6.71
C GLN A 534 -55.69 -3.87 5.38
N VAL A 535 -56.50 -4.75 4.80
CA VAL A 535 -57.40 -4.37 3.69
C VAL A 535 -58.64 -3.73 4.30
N LEU A 536 -59.08 -2.61 3.74
CA LEU A 536 -60.28 -1.92 4.21
C LEU A 536 -61.53 -2.58 3.63
N ASP A 537 -62.38 -3.14 4.49
CA ASP A 537 -63.68 -3.70 4.13
C ASP A 537 -64.86 -2.91 4.71
N LYS A 538 -66.08 -3.24 4.29
CA LYS A 538 -67.30 -2.53 4.72
C LYS A 538 -67.51 -2.62 6.24
N SER A 539 -67.21 -3.77 6.85
CA SER A 539 -67.40 -3.99 8.29
C SER A 539 -66.49 -3.08 9.10
N ARG A 540 -65.21 -3.00 8.71
CA ARG A 540 -64.20 -2.20 9.40
C ARG A 540 -64.46 -0.71 9.28
N VAL A 541 -64.95 -0.24 8.13
CA VAL A 541 -65.39 1.15 7.96
C VAL A 541 -66.54 1.48 8.91
N CYS A 542 -67.53 0.59 9.04
CA CYS A 542 -68.63 0.77 10.00
C CYS A 542 -68.14 0.82 11.45
N GLU A 543 -67.19 -0.03 11.83
CA GLU A 543 -66.59 -0.01 13.17
C GLU A 543 -65.85 1.30 13.47
N LEU A 544 -65.07 1.82 12.50
CA LEU A 544 -64.37 3.09 12.63
C LEU A 544 -65.34 4.28 12.77
N ILE A 545 -66.43 4.29 11.99
CA ILE A 545 -67.53 5.26 12.13
C ILE A 545 -68.11 5.21 13.55
N ILE A 546 -68.46 4.02 14.04
CA ILE A 546 -69.05 3.83 15.37
C ILE A 546 -68.09 4.29 16.46
N LYS A 547 -66.81 3.94 16.36
CA LYS A 547 -65.76 4.34 17.31
C LYS A 547 -65.65 5.86 17.38
N LYS A 548 -65.56 6.54 16.22
CA LYS A 548 -65.46 8.00 16.17
C LYS A 548 -66.70 8.70 16.74
N HIS A 549 -67.91 8.17 16.49
CA HIS A 549 -69.13 8.70 17.12
C HIS A 549 -69.18 8.48 18.64
N ARG A 550 -68.63 7.36 19.16
CA ARG A 550 -68.51 7.12 20.60
C ARG A 550 -67.50 8.06 21.26
N GLU A 551 -66.39 8.35 20.60
CA GLU A 551 -65.39 9.30 21.07
C GLU A 551 -65.90 10.74 21.04
N TRP A 552 -66.61 11.13 19.97
CA TRP A 552 -67.27 12.43 19.88
C TRP A 552 -68.27 12.66 21.02
N ARG A 553 -69.10 11.65 21.35
CA ARG A 553 -70.02 11.69 22.50
C ARG A 553 -69.34 11.82 23.87
N ARG A 554 -68.05 11.48 23.99
CA ARG A 554 -67.29 11.58 25.24
C ARG A 554 -66.49 12.88 25.37
N SER A 555 -66.35 13.65 24.29
CA SER A 555 -65.58 14.90 24.30
C SER A 555 -66.33 16.04 25.03
N GLU A 556 -65.60 16.86 25.79
CA GLU A 556 -66.14 18.02 26.53
C GLU A 556 -66.78 19.10 25.64
N VAL A 557 -66.57 19.03 24.33
CA VAL A 557 -67.20 19.89 23.32
C VAL A 557 -68.73 19.80 23.41
N GLN A 558 -69.30 18.66 23.82
CA GLN A 558 -70.75 18.51 23.99
C GLN A 558 -71.29 19.23 25.25
N LYS A 559 -70.45 19.46 26.27
CA LYS A 559 -70.90 20.11 27.52
C LYS A 559 -71.13 21.62 27.38
N ASN A 560 -70.53 22.26 26.37
CA ASN A 560 -70.53 23.72 26.20
C ASN A 560 -71.04 24.23 24.83
N CYS A 561 -71.63 23.38 23.97
CA CYS A 561 -72.20 23.84 22.70
C CYS A 561 -73.70 24.12 22.83
N SER A 562 -74.14 25.34 22.51
CA SER A 562 -75.56 25.65 22.31
C SER A 562 -76.10 24.98 21.04
N VAL A 563 -77.41 24.72 21.00
CA VAL A 563 -78.11 24.08 19.87
C VAL A 563 -77.85 24.82 18.55
N GLU A 564 -77.69 26.15 18.58
CA GLU A 564 -77.38 26.99 17.41
C GLU A 564 -75.96 26.78 16.85
N MET A 565 -74.98 26.47 17.71
CA MET A 565 -73.60 26.17 17.31
C MET A 565 -73.48 24.81 16.59
N ILE A 566 -74.42 23.89 16.86
CA ILE A 566 -74.49 22.57 16.23
C ILE A 566 -75.04 22.68 14.80
N VAL A 567 -75.92 23.65 14.52
CA VAL A 567 -76.54 23.87 13.21
C VAL A 567 -75.63 24.65 12.25
N SER A 568 -74.75 25.53 12.75
CA SER A 568 -73.86 26.36 11.90
C SER A 568 -72.62 25.62 11.38
N LYS A 569 -72.18 24.53 12.02
CA LYS A 569 -71.11 23.65 11.49
C LYS A 569 -71.67 22.66 10.46
N LYS A 570 -72.00 23.17 9.26
CA LYS A 570 -72.48 22.40 8.09
C LYS A 570 -71.62 21.18 7.69
N GLY A 571 -70.38 21.06 8.17
CA GLY A 571 -69.49 19.94 7.84
C GLY A 571 -69.81 18.63 8.58
N ILE A 572 -70.28 18.68 9.83
CA ILE A 572 -70.40 17.46 10.67
C ILE A 572 -71.75 16.76 10.46
N VAL A 573 -72.82 17.51 10.18
CA VAL A 573 -74.19 16.97 10.00
C VAL A 573 -74.37 16.28 8.64
N SER A 574 -73.47 16.47 7.67
CA SER A 574 -73.52 15.72 6.40
C SER A 574 -73.26 14.21 6.57
N SER A 575 -72.60 13.82 7.67
CA SER A 575 -72.41 12.41 8.05
C SER A 575 -73.68 11.74 8.62
N ALA A 576 -74.72 12.53 8.93
CA ALA A 576 -75.99 12.05 9.47
C ALA A 576 -76.95 11.47 8.43
N LYS A 577 -76.49 11.11 7.21
CA LYS A 577 -77.22 10.16 6.35
C LYS A 577 -77.21 8.72 6.90
N CYS A 578 -76.48 8.44 7.98
CA CYS A 578 -76.39 7.12 8.61
C CYS A 578 -77.50 6.77 9.62
N VAL A 579 -78.53 7.60 9.82
CA VAL A 579 -79.71 7.16 10.60
C VAL A 579 -80.48 6.05 9.86
N ARG A 580 -80.42 6.00 8.52
CA ARG A 580 -80.96 4.88 7.72
C ARG A 580 -80.15 3.58 7.83
N CYS A 581 -78.83 3.65 8.00
CA CYS A 581 -77.99 2.45 8.22
C CYS A 581 -78.26 1.79 9.58
N LEU A 582 -78.50 2.58 10.63
CA LEU A 582 -78.88 2.05 11.94
C LEU A 582 -80.24 1.31 11.91
N TYR A 583 -81.18 1.75 11.06
CA TYR A 583 -82.45 1.05 10.85
C TYR A 583 -82.28 -0.29 10.09
N SER A 584 -81.32 -0.39 9.18
CA SER A 584 -81.02 -1.61 8.41
C SER A 584 -80.30 -2.67 9.27
N ILE A 585 -79.41 -2.26 10.18
CA ILE A 585 -78.74 -3.16 11.14
C ILE A 585 -79.73 -3.77 12.13
N ARG A 586 -80.77 -3.00 12.54
CA ARG A 586 -81.84 -3.47 13.44
C ARG A 586 -82.67 -4.63 12.86
N ARG A 587 -82.80 -4.71 11.52
CA ARG A 587 -83.58 -5.76 10.84
C ARG A 587 -82.79 -7.06 10.61
N THR A 588 -81.46 -7.00 10.65
CA THR A 588 -80.59 -8.12 10.24
C THR A 588 -80.09 -8.96 11.42
N TYR A 589 -79.98 -8.41 12.64
CA TYR A 589 -79.24 -9.06 13.74
C TYR A 589 -80.02 -9.37 15.04
N LYS A 590 -81.37 -9.33 15.07
CA LYS A 590 -82.21 -9.73 16.23
C LYS A 590 -81.60 -9.40 17.61
N VAL A 591 -81.16 -8.16 17.83
CA VAL A 591 -80.64 -7.74 19.14
C VAL A 591 -81.82 -7.42 20.05
N THR A 592 -82.12 -8.32 20.97
CA THR A 592 -83.13 -8.16 22.01
C THR A 592 -82.58 -7.35 23.17
N ARG A 593 -83.12 -6.13 23.32
CA ARG A 593 -83.17 -5.31 24.53
C ARG A 593 -81.90 -4.54 24.94
N ILE A 594 -81.98 -3.21 24.87
CA ILE A 594 -81.30 -2.30 25.80
C ILE A 594 -82.44 -1.51 26.45
N GLU A 595 -82.56 -1.62 27.78
CA GLU A 595 -83.58 -0.94 28.57
C GLU A 595 -83.35 0.58 28.54
N TYR A 596 -84.40 1.31 28.19
CA TYR A 596 -84.47 2.76 28.35
C TYR A 596 -85.21 3.03 29.67
N THR A 597 -84.58 3.70 30.62
CA THR A 597 -85.30 4.40 31.68
C THR A 597 -85.84 5.71 31.10
N GLU A 598 -87.17 5.84 31.15
CA GLU A 598 -87.93 6.99 30.69
C GLU A 598 -87.55 8.26 31.45
N LEU A 599 -87.39 9.37 30.73
CA LEU A 599 -87.74 10.69 31.22
C LEU A 599 -88.76 11.27 30.25
N SER A 600 -89.90 11.67 30.82
CA SER A 600 -91.15 11.91 30.11
C SER A 600 -91.10 13.12 29.17
N PRO A 601 -91.99 13.15 28.16
CA PRO A 601 -92.08 14.19 27.15
C PRO A 601 -92.91 15.35 27.68
N ASN A 602 -92.32 16.53 27.82
CA ASN A 602 -93.01 17.81 27.71
C ASN A 602 -91.98 18.92 27.88
N THR A 603 -91.61 19.59 26.78
CA THR A 603 -91.49 21.06 26.71
C THR A 603 -90.96 21.54 25.34
N TRP A 604 -91.89 22.10 24.56
CA TRP A 604 -91.78 23.27 23.65
C TRP A 604 -90.95 23.24 22.35
N THR A 605 -91.71 23.14 21.24
CA THR A 605 -91.85 24.05 20.06
C THR A 605 -90.69 24.90 19.50
N ALA A 606 -90.63 24.87 18.14
CA ALA A 606 -90.22 25.89 17.15
C ALA A 606 -88.79 26.45 17.26
N GLN A 607 -87.92 26.47 16.24
CA GLN A 607 -88.06 26.62 14.79
C GLN A 607 -87.06 25.71 14.03
#